data_AF-Q6FJD9-F1
#
_entry.id   AF-Q6FJD9-F1
#
_cell.length_a   1.000
_cell.length_b   1.000
_cell.length_c   1.000
_cell.angle_alpha   90.00
_cell.angle_beta   90.00
_cell.angle_gamma   90.00
#
_symmetry.space_group_name_H-M   'P 1'
#
loop_
_entity.id
_entity.type
_entity.pdbx_description
1 polymer ?
#
loop_
_entity_poly.entity_id
_entity_poly.type
_entity_poly.pdbx_seq_one_letter_code
_entity_poly.pdbx_strand_id
1 'polypeptide(L)'
;MKLEKSIKYGRAMNKARHLCLTGIGNPEPSYKGTRHNVGLTVLDLLIKQLVPRDQHVFRREGKVHVLRTPTITFIRSDIGFMNLSGRSVVPMWQKLYTDHTDYAVIHDELSLRTGALQLRQPQASLRGHNGLRDISAHWRHQYYKLAIGIDRPESRDPQAVADYVLSKVPQRDATYIENTTTSKALELLQRQFPYI
;
A
#
# COMPACT_ATOMS: atom_id res chain seq x y z
N MET A 1 -18.72 16.46 -35.11
CA MET A 1 -19.36 15.48 -34.20
C MET A 1 -18.32 14.47 -33.69
N LYS A 2 -17.36 14.90 -32.85
CA LYS A 2 -16.33 14.02 -32.24
C LYS A 2 -15.67 14.63 -31.00
N LEU A 3 -16.40 15.47 -30.25
CA LEU A 3 -15.88 16.14 -29.05
C LEU A 3 -16.65 15.85 -27.75
N GLU A 4 -17.65 14.96 -27.77
CA GLU A 4 -18.52 14.74 -26.60
C GLU A 4 -18.21 13.51 -25.75
N LYS A 5 -17.25 12.66 -26.17
CA LYS A 5 -16.92 11.42 -25.42
C LYS A 5 -15.81 11.57 -24.36
N SER A 6 -15.18 12.74 -24.23
CA SER A 6 -14.04 12.93 -23.32
C SER A 6 -14.37 13.63 -22.00
N ILE A 7 -15.64 13.99 -21.74
CA ILE A 7 -16.03 14.85 -20.59
C ILE A 7 -16.91 14.10 -19.56
N LYS A 8 -17.30 12.84 -19.80
CA LYS A 8 -18.24 12.13 -18.90
C LYS A 8 -17.64 11.41 -17.68
N TYR A 9 -16.32 11.36 -17.53
CA TYR A 9 -15.69 10.77 -16.33
C TYR A 9 -15.32 11.80 -15.25
N GLY A 10 -15.62 13.09 -15.46
CA GLY A 10 -15.15 14.17 -14.60
C GLY A 10 -16.16 14.76 -13.60
N ARG A 11 -17.42 14.32 -13.55
CA ARG A 11 -18.42 15.02 -12.71
C ARG A 11 -19.64 14.17 -12.31
N ALA A 12 -19.37 13.09 -11.60
CA ALA A 12 -20.29 12.49 -10.64
C ALA A 12 -19.44 11.83 -9.55
N MET A 13 -18.83 12.66 -8.69
CA MET A 13 -18.17 12.16 -7.48
C MET A 13 -19.26 11.52 -6.63
N ASN A 14 -19.28 10.19 -6.60
CA ASN A 14 -20.20 9.41 -5.79
C ASN A 14 -20.07 9.87 -4.33
N LYS A 15 -21.18 10.18 -3.64
CA LYS A 15 -21.17 10.47 -2.18
C LYS A 15 -20.76 9.25 -1.34
N ALA A 16 -20.65 8.08 -1.97
CA ALA A 16 -20.19 6.86 -1.33
C ALA A 16 -18.72 7.00 -0.90
N ARG A 17 -18.42 6.53 0.32
CA ARG A 17 -17.05 6.46 0.81
C ARG A 17 -16.21 5.56 -0.08
N HIS A 18 -14.93 5.89 -0.20
CA HIS A 18 -13.99 5.18 -1.06
C HIS A 18 -12.65 5.01 -0.33
N LEU A 19 -11.96 3.89 -0.54
CA LEU A 19 -10.64 3.63 0.05
C LEU A 19 -9.56 3.66 -1.03
N CYS A 20 -8.57 4.51 -0.86
CA CYS A 20 -7.32 4.44 -1.61
C CYS A 20 -6.29 3.62 -0.81
N LEU A 21 -6.09 2.37 -1.22
CA LEU A 21 -5.19 1.42 -0.57
C LEU A 21 -3.89 1.28 -1.35
N THR A 22 -2.80 1.79 -0.77
CA THR A 22 -1.49 1.85 -1.43
C THR A 22 -0.51 0.85 -0.83
N GLY A 23 0.08 -0.02 -1.65
CA GLY A 23 1.27 -0.79 -1.28
C GLY A 23 2.54 -0.08 -1.76
N ILE A 24 3.54 0.01 -0.89
CA ILE A 24 4.86 0.59 -1.22
C ILE A 24 5.95 -0.49 -1.15
N GLY A 25 6.96 -0.35 -2.00
CA GLY A 25 8.11 -1.23 -2.07
C GLY A 25 9.20 -0.66 -2.97
N ASN A 26 10.29 -1.41 -3.10
CA ASN A 26 11.35 -1.16 -4.07
C ASN A 26 11.06 -1.85 -5.42
N PRO A 27 11.78 -1.49 -6.50
CA PRO A 27 11.52 -2.02 -7.83
C PRO A 27 11.66 -3.53 -8.00
N GLU A 28 10.71 -4.14 -8.68
CA GLU A 28 10.78 -5.55 -9.06
C GLU A 28 11.43 -5.72 -10.44
N PRO A 29 12.15 -6.83 -10.71
CA PRO A 29 12.18 -8.08 -9.94
C PRO A 29 13.19 -8.16 -8.78
N SER A 30 14.21 -7.29 -8.73
CA SER A 30 15.34 -7.44 -7.80
C SER A 30 14.90 -7.49 -6.32
N TYR A 31 13.92 -6.67 -5.95
CA TYR A 31 13.44 -6.58 -4.57
C TYR A 31 12.19 -7.43 -4.28
N LYS A 32 11.72 -8.23 -5.24
CA LYS A 32 10.54 -9.09 -5.05
C LYS A 32 10.73 -10.06 -3.88
N GLY A 33 9.76 -10.14 -2.98
CA GLY A 33 9.81 -11.03 -1.81
C GLY A 33 10.84 -10.63 -0.74
N THR A 34 11.39 -9.41 -0.80
CA THR A 34 12.14 -8.84 0.32
C THR A 34 11.19 -8.38 1.42
N ARG A 35 11.70 -8.25 2.65
CA ARG A 35 10.91 -7.74 3.78
C ARG A 35 10.33 -6.35 3.47
N HIS A 36 11.11 -5.48 2.81
CA HIS A 36 10.67 -4.14 2.42
C HIS A 36 9.59 -4.11 1.32
N ASN A 37 9.39 -5.23 0.61
CA ASN A 37 8.33 -5.39 -0.38
C ASN A 37 7.12 -6.16 0.16
N VAL A 38 7.05 -6.44 1.47
CA VAL A 38 5.90 -7.16 2.06
C VAL A 38 4.60 -6.36 1.88
N GLY A 39 4.66 -5.03 1.88
CA GLY A 39 3.49 -4.16 1.63
C GLY A 39 2.90 -4.37 0.23
N LEU A 40 3.75 -4.49 -0.79
CA LEU A 40 3.32 -4.85 -2.16
C LEU A 40 2.76 -6.28 -2.22
N THR A 41 3.41 -7.21 -1.51
CA THR A 41 3.00 -8.62 -1.49
C THR A 41 1.59 -8.77 -0.90
N VAL A 42 1.33 -8.13 0.25
CA VAL A 42 0.00 -8.14 0.89
C VAL A 42 -1.04 -7.41 0.03
N LEU A 43 -0.68 -6.30 -0.61
CA LEU A 43 -1.59 -5.61 -1.54
C LEU A 43 -2.05 -6.54 -2.67
N ASP A 44 -1.11 -7.24 -3.33
CA ASP A 44 -1.44 -8.16 -4.42
C ASP A 44 -2.35 -9.30 -3.96
N LEU A 45 -2.10 -9.83 -2.76
CA LEU A 45 -2.90 -10.91 -2.20
C LEU A 45 -4.31 -10.44 -1.82
N LEU A 46 -4.46 -9.22 -1.28
CA LEU A 46 -5.76 -8.61 -1.04
C LEU A 46 -6.55 -8.43 -2.36
N ILE A 47 -5.89 -7.98 -3.43
CA ILE A 47 -6.51 -7.86 -4.75
C ILE A 47 -6.99 -9.23 -5.26
N LYS A 48 -6.20 -10.29 -5.06
CA LYS A 48 -6.62 -11.65 -5.42
C LYS A 48 -7.85 -12.13 -4.67
N GLN A 49 -8.06 -11.69 -3.43
CA GLN A 49 -9.23 -12.07 -2.63
C GLN A 49 -10.46 -11.19 -2.96
N LEU A 50 -10.25 -9.90 -3.23
CA LEU A 50 -11.34 -8.92 -3.37
C LEU A 50 -11.80 -8.69 -4.81
N VAL A 51 -10.96 -8.98 -5.79
CA VAL A 51 -11.22 -8.64 -7.19
C VAL A 51 -11.29 -9.94 -8.01
N PRO A 52 -12.33 -10.15 -8.83
CA PRO A 52 -12.38 -11.25 -9.78
C PRO A 52 -11.14 -11.28 -10.69
N ARG A 53 -10.61 -12.47 -10.97
CA ARG A 53 -9.32 -12.65 -11.66
C ARG A 53 -9.29 -12.02 -13.06
N ASP A 54 -10.41 -12.06 -13.77
CA ASP A 54 -10.61 -11.43 -15.09
C ASP A 54 -10.58 -9.91 -15.04
N GLN A 55 -10.70 -9.32 -13.85
CA GLN A 55 -10.67 -7.88 -13.60
C GLN A 55 -9.34 -7.39 -13.00
N HIS A 56 -8.31 -8.25 -12.93
CA HIS A 56 -6.97 -7.89 -12.46
C HIS A 56 -6.19 -7.09 -13.51
N VAL A 57 -6.74 -5.93 -13.90
CA VAL A 57 -6.17 -5.07 -14.93
C VAL A 57 -5.57 -3.82 -14.28
N PHE A 58 -4.27 -3.88 -14.02
CA PHE A 58 -3.52 -2.69 -13.62
C PHE A 58 -3.27 -1.76 -14.81
N ARG A 59 -3.51 -0.47 -14.61
CA ARG A 59 -3.07 0.58 -15.54
C ARG A 59 -1.92 1.35 -14.94
N ARG A 60 -0.87 1.57 -15.72
CA ARG A 60 0.21 2.48 -15.32
C ARG A 60 -0.32 3.91 -15.41
N GLU A 61 -0.31 4.63 -14.30
CA GLU A 61 -0.68 6.03 -14.23
C GLU A 61 0.47 6.83 -13.59
N GLY A 62 1.34 7.40 -14.43
CA GLY A 62 2.57 8.05 -13.98
C GLY A 62 3.60 7.03 -13.48
N LYS A 63 3.96 7.14 -12.18
CA LYS A 63 4.98 6.30 -11.51
C LYS A 63 4.37 5.22 -10.60
N VAL A 64 3.10 4.89 -10.79
CA VAL A 64 2.40 3.83 -10.06
C VAL A 64 1.55 2.98 -10.99
N HIS A 65 1.20 1.78 -10.55
CA HIS A 65 0.19 0.93 -11.15
C HIS A 65 -1.10 1.03 -10.35
N VAL A 66 -2.24 1.16 -11.02
CA VAL A 66 -3.55 1.42 -10.41
C VAL A 66 -4.57 0.39 -10.88
N LEU A 67 -5.35 -0.15 -9.95
CA LEU A 67 -6.54 -0.95 -10.20
C LEU A 67 -7.70 -0.33 -9.41
N ARG A 68 -8.87 -0.16 -10.05
CA ARG A 68 -10.04 0.50 -9.42
C ARG A 68 -11.23 -0.45 -9.38
N THR A 69 -11.89 -0.51 -8.22
CA THR A 69 -13.22 -1.09 -7.99
C THR A 69 -14.19 0.04 -7.61
N PRO A 70 -15.49 -0.23 -7.44
CA PRO A 70 -16.45 0.80 -7.00
C PRO A 70 -16.07 1.47 -5.65
N THR A 71 -15.49 0.71 -4.72
CA THR A 71 -15.25 1.15 -3.33
C THR A 71 -13.77 1.24 -2.97
N ILE A 72 -12.87 0.65 -3.75
CA ILE A 72 -11.43 0.64 -3.50
C ILE A 72 -10.63 1.03 -4.76
N THR A 73 -9.66 1.93 -4.61
CA THR A 73 -8.58 2.13 -5.57
C THR A 73 -7.30 1.55 -4.98
N PHE A 74 -6.80 0.49 -5.60
CA PHE A 74 -5.52 -0.11 -5.26
C PHE A 74 -4.39 0.61 -6.02
N ILE A 75 -3.37 1.04 -5.28
CA ILE A 75 -2.18 1.67 -5.85
C ILE A 75 -0.96 0.84 -5.48
N ARG A 76 -0.26 0.36 -6.49
CA ARG A 76 1.02 -0.33 -6.33
C ARG A 76 2.14 0.62 -6.71
N SER A 77 3.02 0.93 -5.76
CA SER A 77 4.17 1.82 -5.94
C SER A 77 5.48 1.05 -5.88
N ASP A 78 5.89 0.51 -7.02
CA ASP A 78 7.08 -0.32 -7.22
C ASP A 78 7.93 0.13 -8.43
N ILE A 79 7.65 1.29 -9.04
CA ILE A 79 8.46 1.80 -10.16
C ILE A 79 9.73 2.52 -9.66
N GLY A 80 9.65 3.18 -8.50
CA GLY A 80 10.77 3.91 -7.89
C GLY A 80 11.27 3.24 -6.61
N PHE A 81 12.40 3.70 -6.10
CA PHE A 81 12.92 3.27 -4.80
C PHE A 81 12.00 3.71 -3.65
N MET A 82 12.03 2.95 -2.55
CA MET A 82 11.20 3.18 -1.38
C MET A 82 11.34 4.59 -0.81
N ASN A 83 12.55 5.15 -0.77
CA ASN A 83 12.78 6.52 -0.31
C ASN A 83 12.21 7.61 -1.23
N LEU A 84 11.62 7.24 -2.37
CA LEU A 84 10.96 8.12 -3.33
C LEU A 84 9.45 7.78 -3.49
N SER A 85 8.87 7.01 -2.55
CA SER A 85 7.46 6.59 -2.63
C SER A 85 6.49 7.77 -2.67
N GLY A 86 6.74 8.85 -1.93
CA GLY A 86 5.91 10.06 -1.95
C GLY A 86 5.86 10.71 -3.32
N ARG A 87 7.01 10.79 -4.01
CA ARG A 87 7.08 11.32 -5.39
C ARG A 87 6.28 10.49 -6.40
N SER A 88 6.03 9.22 -6.11
CA SER A 88 5.26 8.31 -6.97
C SER A 88 3.77 8.29 -6.60
N VAL A 89 3.47 8.16 -5.32
CA VAL A 89 2.11 7.95 -4.78
C VAL A 89 1.32 9.25 -4.75
N VAL A 90 1.92 10.35 -4.28
CA VAL A 90 1.20 11.59 -3.99
C VAL A 90 0.53 12.21 -5.22
N PRO A 91 1.16 12.27 -6.40
CA PRO A 91 0.47 12.76 -7.61
C PRO A 91 -0.81 11.98 -7.94
N MET A 92 -0.86 10.68 -7.60
CA MET A 92 -2.07 9.88 -7.76
C MET A 92 -3.11 10.21 -6.69
N TRP A 93 -2.69 10.32 -5.42
CA TRP A 93 -3.58 10.71 -4.33
C TRP A 93 -4.23 12.08 -4.54
N GLN A 94 -3.48 13.05 -5.07
CA GLN A 94 -4.00 14.38 -5.43
C GLN A 94 -5.10 14.31 -6.49
N LYS A 95 -4.98 13.42 -7.49
CA LYS A 95 -6.02 13.20 -8.51
C LYS A 95 -7.27 12.53 -7.94
N LEU A 96 -7.12 11.71 -6.91
CA LEU A 96 -8.20 10.95 -6.27
C LEU A 96 -8.81 11.66 -5.05
N TYR A 97 -8.33 12.87 -4.74
CA TYR A 97 -8.72 13.58 -3.52
C TYR A 97 -10.17 14.03 -3.53
N THR A 98 -10.88 13.59 -2.50
CA THR A 98 -12.24 13.99 -2.15
C THR A 98 -12.39 13.91 -0.62
N ASP A 99 -13.38 14.60 -0.06
CA ASP A 99 -13.71 14.50 1.37
C ASP A 99 -14.31 13.13 1.76
N HIS A 100 -14.58 12.26 0.78
CA HIS A 100 -15.12 10.91 0.97
C HIS A 100 -14.08 9.81 0.72
N THR A 101 -12.82 10.17 0.48
CA THR A 101 -11.72 9.22 0.23
C THR A 101 -10.90 9.01 1.50
N ASP A 102 -10.90 7.80 2.03
CA ASP A 102 -9.92 7.35 3.01
C ASP A 102 -8.63 6.90 2.33
N TYR A 103 -7.49 7.18 2.95
CA TYR A 103 -6.17 6.79 2.42
C TYR A 103 -5.47 5.85 3.39
N ALA A 104 -4.94 4.75 2.89
CA ALA A 104 -4.18 3.78 3.67
C ALA A 104 -2.92 3.33 2.93
N VAL A 105 -1.81 3.18 3.67
CA VAL A 105 -0.56 2.64 3.14
C VAL A 105 -0.22 1.32 3.82
N ILE A 106 0.02 0.27 3.05
CA ILE A 106 0.53 -1.02 3.51
C ILE A 106 2.05 -1.00 3.42
N HIS A 107 2.73 -1.29 4.53
CA HIS A 107 4.19 -1.20 4.65
C HIS A 107 4.75 -2.20 5.66
N ASP A 108 6.06 -2.45 5.63
CA ASP A 108 6.74 -3.25 6.64
C ASP A 108 6.95 -2.50 7.97
N GLU A 109 6.95 -3.23 9.07
CA GLU A 109 7.10 -2.70 10.43
C GLU A 109 8.06 -3.56 11.25
N LEU A 110 9.20 -2.95 11.60
CA LEU A 110 10.27 -3.61 12.35
C LEU A 110 9.87 -3.91 13.81
N SER A 111 8.94 -3.15 14.39
CA SER A 111 8.56 -3.35 15.80
C SER A 111 7.53 -4.46 16.04
N LEU A 112 7.03 -5.09 14.97
CA LEU A 112 6.05 -6.16 15.04
C LEU A 112 6.70 -7.48 14.59
N ARG A 113 6.38 -8.58 15.29
CA ARG A 113 6.82 -9.92 14.90
C ARG A 113 6.36 -10.24 13.47
N THR A 114 7.14 -11.04 12.75
CA THR A 114 6.81 -11.42 11.37
C THR A 114 5.37 -11.93 11.25
N GLY A 115 4.60 -11.34 10.33
CA GLY A 115 3.21 -11.70 10.07
C GLY A 115 2.18 -11.09 11.01
N ALA A 116 2.60 -10.45 12.11
CA ALA A 116 1.69 -9.64 12.94
C ALA A 116 1.25 -8.38 12.20
N LEU A 117 0.09 -7.84 12.58
CA LEU A 117 -0.54 -6.71 11.88
C LEU A 117 -1.00 -5.66 12.85
N GLN A 118 -0.93 -4.40 12.40
CA GLN A 118 -1.57 -3.30 13.09
C GLN A 118 -2.06 -2.26 12.09
N LEU A 119 -3.37 -1.98 12.10
CA LEU A 119 -3.89 -0.79 11.43
C LEU A 119 -3.71 0.40 12.36
N ARG A 120 -2.80 1.30 12.00
CA ARG A 120 -2.41 2.46 12.80
C ARG A 120 -3.17 3.68 12.33
N GLN A 121 -3.63 4.47 13.30
CA GLN A 121 -4.41 5.68 13.09
C GLN A 121 -3.63 6.73 12.28
N PRO A 122 -4.32 7.68 11.62
CA PRO A 122 -3.64 8.60 10.71
C PRO A 122 -2.53 9.44 11.35
N GLN A 123 -2.70 9.83 12.62
CA GLN A 123 -1.74 10.62 13.39
C GLN A 123 -0.54 9.80 13.90
N ALA A 124 -0.53 8.48 13.68
CA ALA A 124 0.53 7.62 14.18
C ALA A 124 1.89 7.91 13.50
N SER A 125 2.96 7.82 14.28
CA SER A 125 4.34 8.12 13.83
C SER A 125 4.82 7.26 12.66
N LEU A 126 5.82 7.74 11.93
CA LEU A 126 6.35 7.02 10.74
C LEU A 126 7.35 5.92 11.11
N ARG A 127 7.77 5.84 12.39
CA ARG A 127 8.71 4.84 12.94
C ARG A 127 9.99 4.64 12.11
N GLY A 128 10.50 5.73 11.51
CA GLY A 128 11.73 5.71 10.71
C GLY A 128 11.60 5.05 9.33
N HIS A 129 10.40 4.65 8.90
CA HIS A 129 10.21 4.02 7.61
C HIS A 129 10.38 5.04 6.46
N ASN A 130 11.36 4.80 5.59
CA ASN A 130 11.77 5.75 4.54
C ASN A 130 10.64 6.10 3.55
N GLY A 131 9.83 5.12 3.13
CA GLY A 131 8.70 5.38 2.23
C GLY A 131 7.58 6.21 2.86
N LEU A 132 7.18 5.90 4.10
CA LEU A 132 6.23 6.72 4.86
C LEU A 132 6.75 8.14 5.08
N ARG A 133 8.05 8.30 5.36
CA ARG A 133 8.71 9.61 5.49
C ARG A 133 8.58 10.42 4.19
N ASP A 134 8.87 9.82 3.05
CA ASP A 134 8.77 10.51 1.76
C ASP A 134 7.31 10.84 1.40
N ILE A 135 6.36 9.93 1.66
CA ILE A 135 4.92 10.19 1.48
C ILE A 135 4.48 11.37 2.34
N SER A 136 4.80 11.37 3.63
CA SER A 136 4.41 12.46 4.55
C SER A 136 5.08 13.80 4.21
N ALA A 137 6.25 13.78 3.57
CA ALA A 137 6.91 14.99 3.09
C ALA A 137 6.20 15.64 1.89
N HIS A 138 5.46 14.85 1.09
CA HIS A 138 4.78 15.33 -0.12
C HIS A 138 3.25 15.41 0.05
N TRP A 139 2.67 14.69 1.02
CA TRP A 139 1.23 14.63 1.27
C TRP A 139 0.87 15.29 2.60
N ARG A 140 0.15 16.42 2.51
CA ARG A 140 -0.27 17.20 3.68
C ARG A 140 -1.48 16.63 4.44
N HIS A 141 -2.19 15.64 3.87
CA HIS A 141 -3.37 15.08 4.51
C HIS A 141 -3.03 13.82 5.31
N GLN A 142 -3.92 13.47 6.22
CA GLN A 142 -3.76 12.33 7.11
C GLN A 142 -4.09 11.02 6.37
N TYR A 143 -3.39 9.93 6.71
CA TYR A 143 -3.61 8.60 6.11
C TYR A 143 -3.28 7.47 7.09
N TYR A 144 -4.07 6.40 7.04
CA TYR A 144 -3.88 5.18 7.84
C TYR A 144 -2.64 4.41 7.41
N LYS A 145 -2.06 3.65 8.33
CA LYS A 145 -0.85 2.86 8.08
C LYS A 145 -1.13 1.42 8.48
N LEU A 146 -1.29 0.54 7.50
CA LEU A 146 -1.41 -0.89 7.72
C LEU A 146 0.00 -1.49 7.82
N ALA A 147 0.45 -1.65 9.06
CA ALA A 147 1.77 -2.17 9.38
C ALA A 147 1.77 -3.69 9.30
N ILE A 148 2.68 -4.25 8.49
CA ILE A 148 2.98 -5.68 8.41
C ILE A 148 4.28 -5.96 9.15
N GLY A 149 4.21 -6.75 10.22
CA GLY A 149 5.38 -7.09 10.99
C GLY A 149 6.38 -7.92 10.19
N ILE A 150 7.65 -7.54 10.31
CA ILE A 150 8.79 -8.24 9.70
C ILE A 150 9.88 -8.60 10.71
N ASP A 151 9.63 -8.36 11.99
CA ASP A 151 10.61 -8.40 13.08
C ASP A 151 11.76 -7.39 12.90
N ARG A 152 12.72 -7.38 13.83
CA ARG A 152 13.89 -6.51 13.79
C ARG A 152 15.18 -7.33 13.92
N PRO A 153 16.26 -6.99 13.20
CA PRO A 153 17.57 -7.57 13.51
C PRO A 153 18.00 -7.16 14.92
N GLU A 154 18.82 -8.00 15.57
CA GLU A 154 19.36 -7.71 16.90
C GLU A 154 20.19 -6.41 16.91
N SER A 155 20.98 -6.21 15.85
CA SER A 155 21.75 -4.99 15.67
C SER A 155 20.85 -3.79 15.44
N ARG A 156 21.14 -2.71 16.17
CA ARG A 156 20.51 -1.39 15.95
C ARG A 156 21.26 -0.53 14.95
N ASP A 157 22.38 -1.03 14.42
CA ASP A 157 23.15 -0.34 13.39
C ASP A 157 22.29 -0.05 12.15
N PRO A 158 22.29 1.19 11.60
CA PRO A 158 21.47 1.53 10.45
C PRO A 158 21.74 0.68 9.21
N GLN A 159 22.99 0.28 8.96
CA GLN A 159 23.34 -0.56 7.81
C GLN A 159 22.79 -1.97 8.00
N ALA A 160 22.94 -2.55 9.21
CA ALA A 160 22.35 -3.85 9.52
C ALA A 160 20.83 -3.87 9.36
N VAL A 161 20.13 -2.78 9.73
CA VAL A 161 18.68 -2.64 9.52
C VAL A 161 18.35 -2.52 8.03
N ALA A 162 19.13 -1.76 7.26
CA ALA A 162 18.95 -1.63 5.82
C ALA A 162 19.11 -2.98 5.12
N ASP A 163 20.17 -3.72 5.42
CA ASP A 163 20.43 -5.05 4.87
C ASP A 163 19.32 -6.03 5.26
N TYR A 164 18.82 -5.93 6.51
CA TYR A 164 17.71 -6.74 6.98
C TYR A 164 16.44 -6.51 6.17
N VAL A 165 15.99 -5.26 6.00
CA VAL A 165 14.76 -5.00 5.24
C VAL A 165 14.89 -5.39 3.76
N LEU A 166 16.10 -5.34 3.20
CA LEU A 166 16.38 -5.76 1.82
C LEU A 166 16.57 -7.28 1.66
N SER A 167 16.63 -8.03 2.75
CA SER A 167 16.73 -9.50 2.70
C SER A 167 15.40 -10.17 2.37
N LYS A 168 15.45 -11.39 1.82
CA LYS A 168 14.25 -12.18 1.47
C LYS A 168 13.50 -12.64 2.71
N VAL A 169 12.17 -12.64 2.62
CA VAL A 169 11.30 -13.26 3.61
C VAL A 169 11.47 -14.79 3.52
N PRO A 170 11.74 -15.49 4.64
CA PRO A 170 11.81 -16.95 4.64
C PRO A 170 10.52 -17.60 4.13
N GLN A 171 10.61 -18.75 3.46
CA GLN A 171 9.43 -19.39 2.84
C GLN A 171 8.31 -19.67 3.84
N ARG A 172 8.65 -20.12 5.06
CA ARG A 172 7.67 -20.35 6.14
C ARG A 172 6.89 -19.07 6.46
N ASP A 173 7.58 -17.96 6.58
CA ASP A 173 6.99 -16.66 6.89
C ASP A 173 6.17 -16.13 5.72
N ALA A 174 6.65 -16.31 4.49
CA ALA A 174 5.91 -15.94 3.28
C ALA A 174 4.57 -16.69 3.19
N THR A 175 4.56 -18.00 3.47
CA THR A 175 3.33 -18.80 3.52
C THR A 175 2.40 -18.36 4.66
N TYR A 176 2.94 -18.01 5.83
CA TYR A 176 2.13 -17.46 6.92
C TYR A 176 1.51 -16.11 6.53
N ILE A 177 2.28 -15.25 5.88
CA ILE A 177 1.81 -13.95 5.38
C ILE A 177 0.69 -14.15 4.36
N GLU A 178 0.89 -15.06 3.42
CA GLU A 178 -0.09 -15.37 2.38
C GLU A 178 -1.43 -15.83 2.97
N ASN A 179 -1.40 -16.84 3.84
CA ASN A 179 -2.62 -17.51 4.29
C ASN A 179 -3.29 -16.84 5.49
N THR A 180 -2.50 -16.34 6.45
CA THR A 180 -3.04 -15.87 7.74
C THR A 180 -3.01 -14.35 7.83
N THR A 181 -1.87 -13.73 7.54
CA THR A 181 -1.75 -12.27 7.62
C THR A 181 -2.70 -11.59 6.63
N THR A 182 -2.78 -12.04 5.38
CA THR A 182 -3.67 -11.41 4.39
C THR A 182 -5.14 -11.42 4.82
N SER A 183 -5.65 -12.55 5.31
CA SER A 183 -7.06 -12.65 5.76
C SER A 183 -7.34 -11.73 6.96
N LYS A 184 -6.43 -11.69 7.93
CA LYS A 184 -6.54 -10.77 9.07
C LYS A 184 -6.45 -9.30 8.65
N ALA A 185 -5.62 -8.99 7.64
CA ALA A 185 -5.53 -7.64 7.09
C ALA A 185 -6.85 -7.22 6.45
N LEU A 186 -7.49 -8.12 5.70
CA LEU A 186 -8.81 -7.87 5.12
C LEU A 186 -9.87 -7.61 6.21
N GLU A 187 -9.94 -8.45 7.24
CA GLU A 187 -10.87 -8.27 8.36
C GLU A 187 -10.66 -6.92 9.08
N LEU A 188 -9.39 -6.53 9.32
CA LEU A 188 -9.07 -5.24 9.92
C LEU A 188 -9.51 -4.06 9.05
N LEU A 189 -9.30 -4.16 7.74
CA LEU A 189 -9.71 -3.13 6.78
C LEU A 189 -11.24 -3.03 6.71
N GLN A 190 -11.96 -4.15 6.63
CA GLN A 190 -13.44 -4.16 6.60
C GLN A 190 -14.04 -3.62 7.90
N ARG A 191 -13.44 -3.91 9.06
CA ARG A 191 -13.88 -3.34 10.33
C ARG A 191 -13.69 -1.82 10.39
N GLN A 192 -12.61 -1.30 9.80
CA GLN A 192 -12.33 0.15 9.79
C GLN A 192 -13.10 0.89 8.68
N PHE A 193 -13.29 0.22 7.55
CA PHE A 193 -13.89 0.75 6.33
C PHE A 193 -15.07 -0.15 5.94
N PRO A 194 -16.22 -0.09 6.63
CA PRO A 194 -17.32 -1.05 6.45
C PRO A 194 -18.03 -1.00 5.08
N TYR A 195 -17.58 -0.11 4.19
CA TYR A 195 -18.08 0.05 2.83
C TYR A 195 -17.23 -0.68 1.78
N ILE A 196 -16.18 -1.40 2.19
CA ILE A 196 -15.30 -2.16 1.29
C ILE A 196 -15.56 -3.68 1.34
#